data_AF-K2CJM6-F1
#
_entry.id   AF-K2CJM6-F1
#
_cell.length_a   1.000
_cell.length_b   1.000
_cell.length_c   1.000
_cell.angle_alpha   90.00
_cell.angle_beta   90.00
_cell.angle_gamma   90.00
#
_symmetry.space_group_name_H-M   'P 1'
#
loop_
_entity.id
_entity.type
_entity.pdbx_description
1 polymer ?
#
loop_
_entity_poly.entity_id
_entity_poly.type
_entity_poly.pdbx_seq_one_letter_code
_entity_poly.pdbx_strand_id
1 'polypeptide(L)'
;MKRELTIQNLRESFFQAVSNSSWAHEGYLVATEISDTSDFHSELKRLSQSFGIGVIELDVADPEKSQILYPARKNNSIDWETVNKIATKNPDFREFLKNVKKDISGNPKEPTESKYDFQESTADLVEKSKKWYL
;
A
#
# COMPACT_ATOMS: atom_id res chain seq x y z
N MET A 1 2.53 -6.54 13.86
CA MET A 1 3.77 -5.90 13.36
C MET A 1 3.56 -4.41 13.42
N LYS A 2 4.37 -3.66 14.19
CA LYS A 2 4.35 -2.19 14.13
C LYS A 2 5.27 -1.76 12.98
N ARG A 3 4.79 -0.92 12.07
CA ARG A 3 5.60 -0.42 10.95
C ARG A 3 6.08 0.98 11.33
N GLU A 4 7.27 1.02 11.90
CA GLU A 4 7.97 2.26 12.22
C GLU A 4 8.70 2.78 10.98
N LEU A 5 8.52 4.05 10.66
CA LEU A 5 9.20 4.74 9.57
C LEU A 5 10.22 5.72 10.14
N THR A 6 11.50 5.41 9.91
CA THR A 6 12.65 6.17 10.40
C THR A 6 13.51 6.62 9.23
N ILE A 7 14.46 7.53 9.45
CA ILE A 7 15.34 8.01 8.37
C ILE A 7 16.15 6.88 7.74
N GLN A 8 16.49 5.84 8.51
CA GLN A 8 17.28 4.70 8.05
C GLN A 8 16.51 3.81 7.05
N ASN A 9 15.21 3.59 7.29
CA ASN A 9 14.39 2.71 6.47
C ASN A 9 13.46 3.46 5.49
N LEU A 10 13.42 4.80 5.57
CA LEU A 10 12.53 5.66 4.78
C LEU A 10 12.65 5.38 3.28
N ARG A 11 13.85 5.45 2.73
CA ARG A 11 14.06 5.30 1.28
C ARG A 11 13.65 3.91 0.79
N GLU A 12 14.10 2.87 1.48
CA GLU A 12 13.76 1.49 1.12
C GLU A 12 12.25 1.29 1.15
N SER A 13 11.61 1.62 2.27
CA SER A 13 10.15 1.45 2.44
C SER A 13 9.37 2.27 1.41
N PHE A 14 9.82 3.49 1.14
CA PHE A 14 9.19 4.37 0.16
C PHE A 14 9.33 3.82 -1.26
N PHE A 15 10.50 3.34 -1.67
CA PHE A 15 10.68 2.76 -3.01
C PHE A 15 9.99 1.40 -3.18
N GLN A 16 9.84 0.62 -2.10
CA GLN A 16 8.95 -0.53 -2.11
C GLN A 16 7.49 -0.13 -2.36
N ALA A 17 7.01 0.94 -1.71
CA ALA A 17 5.67 1.47 -1.98
C ALA A 17 5.54 1.92 -3.46
N VAL A 18 6.50 2.69 -3.97
CA VAL A 18 6.52 3.10 -5.39
C VAL A 18 6.42 1.89 -6.32
N SER A 19 7.25 0.87 -6.12
CA SER A 19 7.27 -0.32 -6.99
C SER A 19 5.96 -1.11 -6.96
N ASN A 20 5.26 -1.13 -5.81
CA ASN A 20 4.08 -1.95 -5.61
C ASN A 20 2.76 -1.22 -5.91
N SER A 21 2.74 0.12 -5.87
CA SER A 21 1.51 0.91 -5.97
C SER A 21 1.52 2.00 -7.05
N SER A 22 2.58 2.11 -7.86
CA SER A 22 2.62 3.10 -8.96
C SER A 22 1.53 2.89 -10.02
N TRP A 23 1.03 1.67 -10.17
CA TRP A 23 -0.09 1.34 -11.07
C TRP A 23 -1.45 1.80 -10.53
N ALA A 24 -1.56 2.06 -9.22
CA ALA A 24 -2.82 2.38 -8.57
C ALA A 24 -3.28 3.80 -8.92
N HIS A 25 -4.59 4.05 -8.75
CA HIS A 25 -5.15 5.39 -8.89
C HIS A 25 -4.52 6.36 -7.88
N GLU A 26 -4.33 5.90 -6.64
CA GLU A 26 -3.62 6.60 -5.58
C GLU A 26 -2.79 5.58 -4.79
N GLY A 27 -1.48 5.79 -4.71
CA GLY A 27 -0.57 4.94 -3.94
C GLY A 27 -0.21 5.58 -2.61
N TYR A 28 -0.29 4.82 -1.51
CA TYR A 28 0.04 5.30 -0.17
C TYR A 28 1.09 4.43 0.52
N LEU A 29 2.04 5.08 1.17
CA LEU A 29 2.89 4.49 2.20
C LEU A 29 2.18 4.68 3.56
N VAL A 30 1.91 3.57 4.25
CA VAL A 30 1.22 3.58 5.55
C VAL A 30 2.18 3.12 6.64
N ALA A 31 2.30 3.92 7.70
CA ALA A 31 3.13 3.62 8.87
C ALA A 31 2.37 3.94 10.16
N THR A 32 2.65 3.19 11.22
CA THR A 32 1.98 3.34 12.52
C THR A 32 2.75 4.22 13.49
N GLU A 33 4.06 4.33 13.29
CA GLU A 33 4.95 5.17 14.07
C GLU A 33 5.86 5.87 13.05
N ILE A 34 5.89 7.19 13.05
CA ILE A 34 6.66 8.00 12.10
C ILE A 34 7.62 8.88 12.88
N SER A 35 8.88 8.92 12.45
CA SER A 35 9.90 9.76 13.09
C SER A 35 9.54 11.24 12.98
N ASP A 36 9.54 11.96 14.09
CA ASP A 36 9.19 13.38 14.15
C ASP A 36 10.39 14.33 13.99
N THR A 37 11.43 13.90 13.29
CA THR A 37 12.61 14.74 13.05
C THR A 37 12.40 15.62 11.81
N SER A 38 12.89 16.86 11.87
CA SER A 38 12.78 17.83 10.75
C SER A 38 13.40 17.29 9.45
N ASP A 39 14.54 16.60 9.55
CA ASP A 39 15.23 16.02 8.40
C ASP A 39 14.41 14.89 7.76
N PHE A 40 13.76 14.07 8.59
CA PHE A 40 12.88 13.01 8.13
C PHE A 40 11.67 13.56 7.38
N HIS A 41 10.94 14.52 7.97
CA HIS A 41 9.77 15.13 7.34
C HIS A 41 10.14 15.82 6.02
N SER A 42 11.30 16.47 5.97
CA SER A 42 11.80 17.13 4.76
C SER A 42 12.08 16.13 3.64
N GLU A 43 12.75 15.02 3.94
CA GLU A 43 13.02 13.96 2.95
C GLU A 43 11.74 13.24 2.52
N LEU A 44 10.86 12.90 3.46
CA LEU A 44 9.58 12.23 3.18
C LEU A 44 8.69 13.09 2.28
N LYS A 45 8.59 14.39 2.57
CA LYS A 45 7.88 15.35 1.72
C LYS A 45 8.46 15.42 0.31
N ARG A 46 9.79 15.51 0.20
CA ARG A 46 10.50 15.55 -1.10
C ARG A 46 10.23 14.29 -1.93
N LEU A 47 10.28 13.12 -1.29
CA LEU A 47 9.98 11.84 -1.94
C LEU A 47 8.52 11.79 -2.40
N SER A 48 7.58 12.12 -1.52
CA SER A 48 6.14 12.14 -1.82
C SER A 48 5.82 13.03 -3.03
N GLN A 49 6.36 14.25 -3.05
CA GLN A 49 6.16 15.18 -4.17
C GLN A 49 6.79 14.69 -5.48
N SER A 50 7.97 14.08 -5.40
CA SER A 50 8.72 13.63 -6.58
C SER A 50 8.07 12.41 -7.24
N PHE A 51 7.65 11.43 -6.44
CA PHE A 51 7.18 10.14 -6.94
C PHE A 51 5.66 9.98 -6.88
N GLY A 52 4.94 10.90 -6.23
CA GLY A 52 3.47 10.90 -6.18
C GLY A 52 2.86 9.88 -5.21
N ILE A 53 3.65 9.26 -4.34
CA ILE A 53 3.14 8.39 -3.27
C ILE A 53 2.72 9.24 -2.08
N GLY A 54 1.47 9.08 -1.65
CA GLY A 54 0.96 9.70 -0.44
C GLY A 54 1.45 8.99 0.82
N VAL A 55 1.23 9.60 1.97
CA VAL A 55 1.63 9.04 3.27
C VAL A 55 0.48 9.13 4.24
N ILE A 56 0.17 8.00 4.87
CA ILE A 56 -0.83 7.90 5.94
C ILE A 56 -0.11 7.48 7.22
N GLU A 57 -0.35 8.24 8.27
CA GLU A 57 -0.07 7.83 9.64
C GLU A 57 -1.29 7.11 10.20
N LEU A 58 -1.15 5.83 10.46
CA LEU A 58 -2.21 4.97 10.95
C LEU A 58 -2.20 4.91 12.47
N ASP A 59 -3.27 5.36 13.11
CA ASP A 59 -3.48 5.13 14.54
C ASP A 59 -4.04 3.71 14.72
N VAL A 60 -3.23 2.84 15.34
CA VAL A 60 -3.57 1.42 15.55
C VAL A 60 -4.64 1.25 16.63
N ALA A 61 -4.75 2.19 17.57
CA ALA A 61 -5.72 2.14 18.65
C ALA A 61 -7.08 2.67 18.20
N ASP A 62 -7.08 3.67 17.31
CA ASP A 62 -8.28 4.31 16.80
C ASP A 62 -8.11 4.67 15.31
N PRO A 63 -8.50 3.79 14.38
CA PRO A 63 -8.32 4.02 12.95
C PRO A 63 -8.96 5.32 12.44
N GLU A 64 -10.01 5.84 13.09
CA GLU A 64 -10.65 7.11 12.72
C GLU A 64 -9.76 8.33 12.99
N LYS A 65 -8.76 8.19 13.89
CA LYS A 65 -7.74 9.22 14.16
C LYS A 65 -6.55 9.17 13.23
N SER A 66 -6.51 8.21 12.31
CA SER A 66 -5.46 8.13 11.30
C SER A 66 -5.49 9.36 10.40
N GLN A 67 -4.31 9.84 9.99
CA GLN A 67 -4.20 11.08 9.23
C GLN A 67 -3.40 10.91 7.94
N ILE A 68 -3.82 11.63 6.91
CA ILE A 68 -3.05 11.77 5.67
C ILE A 68 -2.03 12.89 5.89
N LEU A 69 -0.75 12.52 6.01
CA LEU A 69 0.34 13.49 6.13
C LEU A 69 0.63 14.17 4.80
N TYR A 70 0.64 13.38 3.72
CA TYR A 70 0.86 13.86 2.36
C TYR A 70 -0.13 13.18 1.41
N PRO A 71 -0.91 13.93 0.60
CA PRO A 71 -1.83 13.33 -0.34
C PRO A 71 -1.09 12.64 -1.49
N ALA A 72 -1.62 11.50 -1.94
CA ALA A 72 -1.10 10.83 -3.13
C ALA A 72 -1.44 11.61 -4.41
N ARG A 73 -0.64 11.41 -5.45
CA ARG A 73 -0.98 11.89 -6.79
C ARG A 73 -2.01 10.95 -7.41
N LYS A 74 -3.07 11.53 -7.97
CA LYS A 74 -4.08 10.78 -8.74
C LYS A 74 -3.58 10.44 -10.12
N ASN A 75 -3.63 9.16 -10.47
CA ASN A 75 -3.30 8.63 -11.78
C ASN A 75 -4.58 8.37 -12.58
N ASN A 76 -4.78 9.08 -13.69
CA ASN A 76 -5.98 8.96 -14.54
C ASN A 76 -5.90 7.80 -15.55
N SER A 77 -4.75 7.14 -15.63
CA SER A 77 -4.49 6.03 -16.53
C SER A 77 -3.73 4.94 -15.79
N ILE A 78 -4.05 3.69 -16.10
CA ILE A 78 -3.38 2.52 -15.51
C ILE A 78 -2.12 2.23 -16.34
N ASP A 79 -0.98 2.12 -15.66
CA ASP A 79 0.24 1.55 -16.25
C ASP A 79 0.12 0.03 -16.32
N TRP A 80 -0.42 -0.46 -17.44
CA TRP A 80 -0.60 -1.89 -17.69
C TRP A 80 0.70 -2.68 -17.73
N GLU A 81 1.83 -2.05 -18.08
CA GLU A 81 3.13 -2.72 -18.08
C GLU A 81 3.54 -3.09 -16.65
N THR A 82 3.42 -2.13 -15.72
CA THR A 82 3.68 -2.37 -14.30
C THR A 82 2.70 -3.38 -13.71
N VAL A 83 1.40 -3.28 -14.00
CA VAL A 83 0.40 -4.27 -13.55
C VAL A 83 0.78 -5.69 -13.98
N ASN A 84 1.14 -5.88 -15.25
CA ASN A 84 1.53 -7.19 -15.78
C ASN A 84 2.81 -7.73 -15.11
N LYS A 85 3.80 -6.86 -14.86
CA LYS A 85 5.03 -7.22 -14.14
C LYS A 85 4.72 -7.71 -12.72
N ILE A 86 3.87 -7.00 -11.98
CA ILE A 86 3.49 -7.39 -10.62
C ILE A 86 2.69 -8.69 -10.65
N ALA A 87 1.74 -8.85 -11.57
CA ALA A 87 0.92 -10.07 -11.68
C ALA A 87 1.74 -11.32 -12.06
N THR A 88 2.89 -11.13 -12.72
CA THR A 88 3.81 -12.23 -13.04
C THR A 88 4.60 -12.68 -11.79
N LYS A 89 5.02 -11.73 -10.95
CA LYS A 89 5.82 -11.99 -9.75
C LYS A 89 4.97 -12.42 -8.56
N ASN A 90 3.75 -11.90 -8.44
CA ASN A 90 2.90 -12.08 -7.29
C ASN A 90 1.59 -12.82 -7.69
N PRO A 91 1.43 -14.10 -7.29
CA PRO A 91 0.23 -14.87 -7.62
C PRO A 91 -1.03 -14.32 -6.95
N ASP A 92 -0.92 -13.77 -5.74
CA ASP A 92 -2.04 -13.19 -4.98
C ASP A 92 -2.56 -11.93 -5.70
N PHE A 93 -1.65 -11.08 -6.19
CA PHE A 93 -2.02 -9.91 -7.00
C PHE A 93 -2.71 -10.32 -8.31
N ARG A 94 -2.23 -11.38 -8.95
CA ARG A 94 -2.88 -11.92 -10.15
C ARG A 94 -4.29 -12.45 -9.86
N GLU A 95 -4.49 -13.08 -8.70
CA GLU A 95 -5.80 -13.53 -8.26
C GLU A 95 -6.74 -12.36 -7.95
N PHE A 96 -6.22 -11.32 -7.29
CA PHE A 96 -6.93 -10.06 -7.07
C PHE A 96 -7.46 -9.48 -8.40
N LEU A 97 -6.61 -9.35 -9.43
CA LEU A 97 -7.03 -8.84 -10.74
C LEU A 97 -8.13 -9.70 -11.39
N LYS A 98 -8.09 -11.03 -11.21
CA LYS A 98 -9.15 -11.93 -11.70
C LYS A 98 -10.47 -11.68 -10.98
N ASN A 99 -10.43 -11.42 -9.68
CA ASN A 99 -11.63 -11.12 -8.90
C ASN A 99 -12.23 -9.78 -9.30
N VAL A 100 -11.41 -8.73 -9.43
CA VAL A 100 -11.85 -7.43 -9.95
C VAL A 100 -12.50 -7.56 -11.34
N LYS A 101 -11.93 -8.36 -12.23
CA LYS A 101 -12.51 -8.62 -13.56
C LYS A 101 -13.89 -9.30 -13.46
N LYS A 102 -14.05 -10.27 -12.57
CA LYS A 102 -15.35 -10.96 -12.36
C LYS A 102 -16.41 -9.98 -11.89
N ASP A 103 -16.06 -9.10 -10.96
CA ASP A 103 -16.98 -8.12 -10.37
C ASP A 103 -17.45 -7.11 -11.42
N ILE A 104 -16.53 -6.59 -12.24
CA ILE A 104 -16.88 -5.68 -13.34
C ILE A 104 -17.77 -6.38 -14.40
N SER A 105 -17.57 -7.69 -14.62
CA SER A 105 -18.33 -8.46 -15.62
C SER A 105 -19.74 -8.90 -15.17
N GLY A 106 -20.20 -8.50 -13.97
CA GLY A 106 -21.58 -8.66 -13.54
C GLY A 106 -21.99 -10.09 -13.15
N ASN A 107 -21.04 -10.97 -12.83
CA ASN A 107 -21.33 -12.31 -12.30
C ASN A 107 -20.82 -12.47 -10.85
N PRO A 108 -21.35 -11.72 -9.87
CA PRO A 108 -21.04 -11.95 -8.46
C PRO A 108 -21.72 -13.25 -8.02
N LYS A 109 -20.95 -14.34 -7.99
CA LYS A 109 -21.43 -15.62 -7.45
C LYS A 109 -21.47 -15.63 -5.92
N GLU A 110 -20.81 -14.67 -5.26
CA GLU A 110 -20.64 -14.60 -3.79
C GLU A 110 -20.60 -13.13 -3.33
N PRO A 111 -20.96 -12.80 -2.08
CA PRO A 111 -20.90 -11.44 -1.55
C PRO A 111 -19.47 -10.88 -1.63
N THR A 112 -19.31 -9.74 -2.31
CA THR A 112 -18.01 -9.13 -2.62
C THR A 112 -17.30 -8.59 -1.38
N GLU A 113 -18.06 -8.10 -0.39
CA GLU A 113 -17.54 -7.52 0.86
C GLU A 113 -16.69 -8.50 1.67
N SER A 114 -17.08 -9.79 1.74
CA SER A 114 -16.38 -10.76 2.60
C SER A 114 -15.03 -11.24 2.07
N LYS A 115 -14.63 -10.86 0.85
CA LYS A 115 -13.36 -11.31 0.22
C LYS A 115 -12.25 -10.28 0.28
N TYR A 116 -12.60 -9.01 0.39
CA TYR A 116 -11.65 -7.91 0.50
C TYR A 116 -11.45 -7.50 1.97
N ASP A 117 -12.48 -7.64 2.81
CA ASP A 117 -12.44 -7.35 4.26
C ASP A 117 -12.09 -8.59 5.09
N PHE A 118 -10.98 -9.26 4.75
CA PHE A 118 -10.42 -10.28 5.62
C PHE A 118 -9.85 -9.60 6.89
N GLN A 119 -10.53 -9.72 8.03
CA GLN A 119 -9.91 -9.47 9.34
C GLN A 119 -8.98 -10.64 9.66
N GLU A 120 -7.76 -10.60 9.13
CA GLU A 120 -6.72 -11.57 9.51
C GLU A 120 -6.24 -11.32 10.94
N SER A 121 -5.95 -12.40 11.66
CA SER A 121 -5.39 -12.30 12.99
C SER A 121 -4.00 -11.65 12.93
N THR A 122 -3.62 -10.94 13.98
CA THR A 122 -2.30 -10.27 14.04
C THR A 122 -1.12 -11.25 13.90
N ALA A 123 -1.33 -12.54 14.17
CA ALA A 123 -0.36 -13.61 13.97
C ALA A 123 -0.12 -13.92 12.48
N ASP A 124 -1.19 -14.00 11.68
CA ASP A 124 -1.12 -14.30 10.25
C ASP A 124 -0.43 -13.17 9.46
N LEU A 125 -0.65 -11.91 9.89
CA LEU A 125 -0.03 -10.72 9.29
C LEU A 125 1.50 -10.71 9.49
N VAL A 126 1.99 -11.21 10.63
CA VAL A 126 3.43 -11.30 10.92
C VAL A 126 4.09 -12.37 10.05
N GLU A 127 3.42 -13.48 9.81
CA GLU A 127 3.95 -14.56 8.97
C GLU A 127 3.98 -14.17 7.48
N LYS A 128 2.91 -13.56 6.98
CA LYS A 128 2.88 -13.06 5.59
C LYS A 128 3.90 -11.96 5.35
N SER A 129 4.10 -11.02 6.29
CA SER A 129 5.09 -9.95 6.12
C SER A 129 6.51 -10.46 5.83
N LYS A 130 6.87 -11.66 6.33
CA LYS A 130 8.16 -12.30 6.04
C LYS A 130 8.25 -12.82 4.62
N LYS A 131 7.11 -13.20 4.03
CA LYS A 131 7.00 -13.73 2.67
C LYS A 131 7.14 -12.66 1.58
N TRP A 132 6.89 -11.40 1.91
CA TRP A 132 7.04 -10.25 1.00
C TRP A 132 8.49 -9.75 0.86
N TYR A 133 9.43 -10.26 1.67
CA TYR A 133 10.86 -9.92 1.65
C TYR A 133 11.74 -10.94 0.88
N LEU A 134 11.13 -11.84 0.09
CA LEU A 134 11.81 -12.77 -0.82
C LEU A 134 11.34 -12.54 -2.25
#